data_AF-A0A7L1JIX6-F1
#
_entry.id   AF-A0A7L1JIX6-F1
#
_cell.length_a   1.000
_cell.length_b   1.000
_cell.length_c   1.000
_cell.angle_alpha   90.00
_cell.angle_beta   90.00
_cell.angle_gamma   90.00
#
_symmetry.space_group_name_H-M   'P 1'
#
loop_
_entity.id
_entity.type
_entity.pdbx_description
1 polymer ?
#
loop_
_entity_poly.entity_id
_entity_poly.type
_entity_poly.pdbx_seq_one_letter_code
_entity_poly.pdbx_strand_id
1 'polypeptide(L)'
;TYFSLVSRDNQTRQIQDAVSNVEKHFGELCQIFAGYVRKTARLRDKADLLVNEIYAYAATETPNLKVGLKNFADEFSRLQDYRQAEVDRLEAKVVEPLKSYGTIVKLKRDDLKATLTAKNREAKQLSQLEKTRQRNPSDRHIIAESELQRASLDATRTTRQLEETIDNFEKQKIKDIKVCAFTFQYMTLCFILHNK
;
A
#
# COMPACT_ATOMS: atom_id res chain seq x y z
N THR A 1 -28.47 24.08 2.85
CA THR A 1 -28.06 23.21 3.99
C THR A 1 -28.30 21.73 3.73
N TYR A 2 -29.45 21.30 3.20
CA TYR A 2 -29.69 19.88 2.88
C TYR A 2 -28.82 19.36 1.71
N PHE A 3 -28.70 20.13 0.63
CA PHE A 3 -27.87 19.78 -0.53
C PHE A 3 -26.36 19.68 -0.21
N SER A 4 -25.86 20.52 0.70
CA SER A 4 -24.47 20.47 1.18
C SER A 4 -24.19 19.26 2.09
N LEU A 5 -25.18 18.76 2.84
CA LEU A 5 -25.04 17.54 3.65
C LEU A 5 -24.98 16.29 2.76
N VAL A 6 -25.88 16.18 1.79
CA VAL A 6 -25.91 15.05 0.82
C VAL A 6 -24.62 14.98 -0.01
N SER A 7 -24.10 16.13 -0.45
CA SER A 7 -22.83 16.21 -1.19
C SER A 7 -21.64 15.75 -0.34
N ARG A 8 -21.57 16.16 0.94
CA ARG A 8 -20.51 15.75 1.88
C ARG A 8 -20.57 14.26 2.22
N ASP A 9 -21.77 13.67 2.27
CA ASP A 9 -21.93 12.23 2.55
C ASP A 9 -21.56 11.37 1.35
N ASN A 10 -21.88 11.81 0.13
CA ASN A 10 -21.42 11.16 -1.09
C ASN A 10 -19.88 11.16 -1.18
N GLN A 11 -19.24 12.27 -0.85
CA GLN A 11 -17.78 12.38 -0.83
C GLN A 11 -17.13 11.48 0.22
N THR A 12 -17.72 11.36 1.41
CA THR A 12 -17.20 10.46 2.47
C THR A 12 -17.27 8.99 2.03
N ARG A 13 -18.34 8.62 1.32
CA ARG A 13 -18.48 7.27 0.75
C ARG A 13 -17.47 6.99 -0.34
N GLN A 14 -17.23 7.95 -1.25
CA GLN A 14 -16.18 7.82 -2.27
C GLN A 14 -14.79 7.63 -1.66
N ILE A 15 -14.48 8.35 -0.59
CA ILE A 15 -13.22 8.18 0.16
C ILE A 15 -13.14 6.78 0.77
N GLN A 16 -14.23 6.29 1.37
CA GLN A 16 -14.29 4.94 1.92
C GLN A 16 -14.02 3.86 0.87
N ASP A 17 -14.65 3.98 -0.29
CA ASP A 17 -14.48 3.05 -1.40
C ASP A 17 -13.04 3.11 -1.94
N ALA A 18 -12.46 4.31 -2.06
CA ALA A 18 -11.07 4.49 -2.48
C ALA A 18 -10.08 3.82 -1.52
N VAL A 19 -10.21 4.04 -0.21
CA VAL A 19 -9.35 3.41 0.81
C VAL A 19 -9.49 1.88 0.80
N SER A 20 -10.71 1.37 0.65
CA SER A 20 -10.98 -0.07 0.58
C SER A 20 -10.40 -0.72 -0.67
N ASN A 21 -10.49 -0.04 -1.82
CA ASN A 21 -9.88 -0.50 -3.07
C ASN A 21 -8.35 -0.55 -2.97
N VAL A 22 -7.73 0.45 -2.33
CA VAL A 22 -6.28 0.44 -2.10
C VAL A 22 -5.89 -0.71 -1.20
N GLU A 23 -6.59 -0.93 -0.09
CA GLU A 23 -6.31 -2.07 0.81
C GLU A 23 -6.29 -3.40 0.07
N LYS A 24 -7.35 -3.66 -0.70
CA LYS A 24 -7.51 -4.91 -1.43
C LYS A 24 -6.40 -5.07 -2.46
N HIS A 25 -6.28 -4.12 -3.38
CA HIS A 25 -5.39 -4.28 -4.53
C HIS A 25 -3.92 -4.15 -4.15
N PHE A 26 -3.55 -3.29 -3.21
CA PHE A 26 -2.16 -3.21 -2.76
C PHE A 26 -1.79 -4.42 -1.92
N GLY A 27 -2.72 -4.98 -1.14
CA GLY A 27 -2.55 -6.25 -0.46
C GLY A 27 -2.27 -7.39 -1.44
N GLU A 28 -3.12 -7.53 -2.48
CA GLU A 28 -2.95 -8.52 -3.55
C GLU A 28 -1.62 -8.34 -4.30
N LEU A 29 -1.30 -7.11 -4.73
CA LEU A 29 -0.04 -6.80 -5.41
C LEU A 29 1.17 -7.13 -4.54
N CYS A 30 1.14 -6.74 -3.26
CA CYS A 30 2.21 -7.06 -2.31
C CYS A 30 2.45 -8.58 -2.22
N GLN A 31 1.39 -9.37 -2.11
CA GLN A 31 1.49 -10.83 -2.05
C GLN A 31 2.06 -11.43 -3.34
N ILE A 32 1.63 -10.93 -4.51
CA ILE A 32 2.12 -11.38 -5.81
C ILE A 32 3.59 -11.04 -5.98
N PHE A 33 4.01 -9.80 -5.71
CA PHE A 33 5.41 -9.39 -5.80
C PHE A 33 6.30 -10.14 -4.80
N ALA A 34 5.89 -10.28 -3.55
CA ALA A 34 6.62 -11.09 -2.57
C ALA A 34 6.72 -12.57 -3.00
N GLY A 35 5.68 -13.09 -3.67
CA GLY A 35 5.70 -14.42 -4.28
C GLY A 35 6.72 -14.52 -5.43
N TYR A 36 6.77 -13.51 -6.30
CA TYR A 36 7.74 -13.40 -7.39
C TYR A 36 9.18 -13.40 -6.83
N VAL A 37 9.49 -12.49 -5.91
CA VAL A 37 10.83 -12.35 -5.31
C VAL A 37 11.29 -13.66 -4.65
N ARG A 38 10.42 -14.32 -3.88
CA ARG A 38 10.74 -15.63 -3.27
C ARG A 38 11.02 -16.71 -4.30
N LYS A 39 10.30 -16.72 -5.44
CA LYS A 39 10.57 -17.68 -6.52
C LYS A 39 11.92 -17.39 -7.19
N THR A 40 12.25 -16.13 -7.42
CA THR A 40 13.55 -15.72 -7.97
C THR A 40 14.71 -16.08 -7.04
N ALA A 41 14.55 -15.87 -5.72
CA ALA A 41 15.53 -16.29 -4.71
C ALA A 41 15.75 -17.82 -4.73
N ARG A 42 14.67 -18.61 -4.78
CA ARG A 42 14.77 -20.07 -4.89
C ARG A 42 15.44 -20.53 -6.19
N LEU A 43 15.25 -19.80 -7.29
CA LEU A 43 15.93 -20.07 -8.54
C LEU A 43 17.44 -19.82 -8.41
N ARG A 44 17.85 -18.77 -7.68
CA ARG A 44 19.25 -18.51 -7.31
C ARG A 44 19.81 -19.67 -6.50
N ASP A 45 19.13 -20.09 -5.43
CA ASP A 45 19.57 -21.21 -4.59
C ASP A 45 19.77 -22.51 -5.40
N LYS A 46 18.89 -22.77 -6.39
CA LYS A 46 19.04 -23.93 -7.28
C LYS A 46 20.22 -23.79 -8.24
N ALA A 47 20.50 -22.59 -8.72
CA ALA A 47 21.66 -22.33 -9.54
C ALA A 47 22.97 -22.53 -8.75
N ASP A 48 23.02 -22.15 -7.47
CA ASP A 48 24.19 -22.40 -6.61
C ASP A 48 24.48 -23.91 -6.47
N LEU A 49 23.44 -24.74 -6.32
CA LEU A 49 23.60 -26.20 -6.31
C LEU A 49 24.17 -26.72 -7.64
N LEU A 50 23.71 -26.18 -8.77
CA LEU A 50 24.23 -26.57 -10.09
C LEU A 50 25.70 -26.17 -10.25
N VAL A 51 26.08 -24.96 -9.85
CA VAL A 51 27.48 -24.49 -9.86
C VAL A 51 28.36 -25.46 -9.08
N ASN A 52 27.94 -25.86 -7.88
CA ASN A 52 28.69 -26.80 -7.04
C ASN A 52 28.82 -28.19 -7.68
N GLU A 53 27.76 -28.72 -8.27
CA GLU A 53 27.79 -30.02 -8.95
C GLU A 53 28.70 -29.98 -10.19
N ILE A 54 28.68 -28.89 -10.95
CA ILE A 54 29.57 -28.69 -12.10
C ILE A 54 31.03 -28.65 -11.64
N TYR A 55 31.34 -27.99 -10.52
CA TYR A 55 32.68 -28.03 -9.94
C TYR A 55 33.12 -29.44 -9.53
N ALA A 56 32.21 -30.21 -8.93
CA ALA A 56 32.48 -31.58 -8.54
C ALA A 56 32.77 -32.47 -9.76
N TYR A 57 31.93 -32.38 -10.81
CA TYR A 57 32.15 -33.10 -12.06
C TYR A 57 33.42 -32.65 -12.80
N ALA A 58 33.69 -31.35 -12.84
CA ALA A 58 34.94 -30.84 -13.43
C ALA A 58 36.19 -31.44 -12.79
N ALA A 59 36.13 -31.82 -11.50
CA ALA A 59 37.25 -32.45 -10.82
C ALA A 59 37.54 -33.87 -11.31
N THR A 60 36.57 -34.58 -11.90
CA THR A 60 36.72 -35.95 -12.42
C THR A 60 37.14 -36.01 -13.89
N GLU A 61 37.10 -34.88 -14.59
CA GLU A 61 37.29 -34.81 -16.04
C GLU A 61 38.74 -34.55 -16.47
N THR A 62 39.00 -34.79 -17.77
CA THR A 62 40.29 -34.49 -18.40
C THR A 62 40.67 -33.01 -18.26
N PRO A 63 41.97 -32.64 -18.26
CA PRO A 63 42.41 -31.27 -17.99
C PRO A 63 41.71 -30.20 -18.84
N ASN A 64 41.52 -30.47 -20.15
CA ASN A 64 40.89 -29.53 -21.06
C ASN A 64 39.39 -29.33 -20.72
N LEU A 65 38.66 -30.42 -20.46
CA LEU A 65 37.23 -30.34 -20.11
C LEU A 65 37.02 -29.74 -18.71
N LYS A 66 37.89 -30.09 -17.76
CA LYS A 66 37.91 -29.50 -16.41
C LYS A 66 37.99 -27.98 -16.44
N VAL A 67 38.89 -27.43 -17.26
CA VAL A 67 39.02 -25.97 -17.42
C VAL A 67 37.73 -25.38 -18.00
N GLY A 68 37.17 -25.98 -19.04
CA GLY A 68 35.91 -25.51 -19.64
C GLY A 68 34.73 -25.51 -18.66
N LEU A 69 34.55 -26.59 -17.89
CA LEU A 69 33.49 -26.71 -16.90
C LEU A 69 33.65 -25.71 -15.74
N LYS A 70 34.88 -25.50 -15.27
CA LYS A 70 35.17 -24.49 -14.24
C LYS A 70 34.83 -23.08 -14.72
N ASN A 71 35.28 -22.72 -15.92
CA ASN A 71 34.98 -21.39 -16.49
C ASN A 71 33.47 -21.19 -16.63
N PHE A 72 32.72 -22.20 -17.06
CA PHE A 72 31.26 -22.12 -17.11
C PHE A 72 30.63 -21.94 -15.72
N ALA A 73 31.08 -22.71 -14.73
CA ALA A 73 30.60 -22.60 -13.36
C ALA A 73 30.89 -21.22 -12.74
N ASP A 74 32.08 -20.66 -12.99
CA ASP A 74 32.48 -19.32 -12.56
C ASP A 74 31.57 -18.23 -13.15
N GLU A 75 31.35 -18.24 -14.47
CA GLU A 75 30.46 -17.28 -15.13
C GLU A 75 29.00 -17.44 -14.68
N PHE A 76 28.54 -18.68 -14.51
CA PHE A 76 27.19 -18.94 -14.03
C PHE A 76 27.00 -18.50 -12.56
N SER A 77 28.03 -18.63 -11.73
CA SER A 77 28.05 -18.10 -10.36
C SER A 77 27.94 -16.57 -10.35
N ARG A 78 28.70 -15.87 -11.20
CA ARG A 78 28.62 -14.40 -11.32
C ARG A 78 27.22 -13.94 -11.75
N LEU A 79 26.59 -14.69 -12.65
CA LEU A 79 25.18 -14.43 -13.01
C LEU A 79 24.24 -14.54 -11.79
N GLN A 80 24.52 -15.45 -10.85
CA GLN A 80 23.71 -15.59 -9.64
C GLN A 80 23.90 -14.43 -8.67
N ASP A 81 25.07 -13.81 -8.61
CA ASP A 81 25.30 -12.60 -7.81
C ASP A 81 24.40 -11.44 -8.28
N TYR A 82 24.22 -11.28 -9.60
CA TYR A 82 23.28 -10.30 -10.15
C TYR A 82 21.83 -10.64 -9.80
N ARG A 83 21.46 -11.93 -9.83
CA ARG A 83 20.12 -12.38 -9.42
C ARG A 83 19.87 -12.10 -7.93
N GLN A 84 20.88 -12.26 -7.09
CA GLN A 84 20.80 -11.92 -5.67
C GLN A 84 20.55 -10.42 -5.48
N ALA A 85 21.29 -9.57 -6.21
CA ALA A 85 21.08 -8.12 -6.19
C ALA A 85 19.67 -7.72 -6.68
N GLU A 86 19.14 -8.40 -7.70
CA GLU A 86 17.76 -8.23 -8.17
C GLU A 86 16.76 -8.55 -7.05
N VAL A 87 16.90 -9.71 -6.40
CA VAL A 87 16.05 -10.15 -5.28
C VAL A 87 16.03 -9.11 -4.16
N ASP A 88 17.21 -8.69 -3.69
CA ASP A 88 17.34 -7.75 -2.58
C ASP A 88 16.73 -6.39 -2.91
N ARG A 89 16.92 -5.92 -4.14
CA ARG A 89 16.33 -4.65 -4.57
C ARG A 89 14.82 -4.73 -4.68
N LEU A 90 14.29 -5.79 -5.29
CA LEU A 90 12.84 -5.95 -5.45
C LEU A 90 12.15 -6.04 -4.09
N GLU A 91 12.74 -6.76 -3.13
CA GLU A 91 12.22 -6.79 -1.76
C GLU A 91 12.20 -5.38 -1.14
N ALA A 92 13.32 -4.67 -1.17
CA ALA A 92 13.46 -3.38 -0.51
C ALA A 92 12.69 -2.22 -1.18
N LYS A 93 12.50 -2.27 -2.51
CA LYS A 93 11.98 -1.14 -3.30
C LYS A 93 10.62 -1.39 -3.94
N VAL A 94 10.10 -2.61 -3.86
CA VAL A 94 8.75 -2.95 -4.37
C VAL A 94 7.92 -3.56 -3.25
N VAL A 95 8.41 -4.63 -2.61
CA VAL A 95 7.62 -5.38 -1.61
C VAL A 95 7.42 -4.56 -0.34
N GLU A 96 8.49 -4.07 0.28
CA GLU A 96 8.39 -3.32 1.54
C GLU A 96 7.56 -2.02 1.42
N PRO A 97 7.68 -1.21 0.34
CA PRO A 97 6.78 -0.09 0.11
C PRO A 97 5.31 -0.51 0.03
N LEU A 98 4.96 -1.53 -0.75
CA LEU A 98 3.58 -2.01 -0.84
C LEU A 98 3.05 -2.57 0.49
N LYS A 99 3.90 -3.24 1.26
CA LYS A 99 3.57 -3.74 2.60
C LYS A 99 3.27 -2.61 3.57
N SER A 100 4.00 -1.49 3.49
CA SER A 100 3.78 -0.32 4.35
C SER A 100 2.39 0.31 4.17
N TYR A 101 1.75 0.13 3.00
CA TYR A 101 0.38 0.60 2.76
C TYR A 101 -0.64 -0.06 3.68
N GLY A 102 -0.37 -1.24 4.25
CA GLY A 102 -1.23 -1.84 5.27
C GLY A 102 -1.41 -0.93 6.49
N THR A 103 -0.33 -0.30 6.96
CA THR A 103 -0.39 0.66 8.07
C THR A 103 -1.04 1.98 7.63
N ILE A 104 -0.71 2.47 6.44
CA ILE A 104 -1.26 3.74 5.92
C ILE A 104 -2.78 3.65 5.78
N VAL A 105 -3.28 2.59 5.14
CA VAL A 105 -4.71 2.34 4.96
C VAL A 105 -5.43 2.19 6.29
N LYS A 106 -4.81 1.50 7.27
CA LYS A 106 -5.37 1.36 8.61
C LYS A 106 -5.58 2.72 9.28
N LEU A 107 -4.58 3.60 9.25
CA LEU A 107 -4.69 4.96 9.79
C LEU A 107 -5.80 5.75 9.09
N LYS A 108 -5.90 5.67 7.75
CA LYS A 108 -6.96 6.33 6.99
C LYS A 108 -8.35 5.83 7.34
N ARG A 109 -8.50 4.53 7.62
CA ARG A 109 -9.75 3.94 8.09
C ARG A 109 -10.14 4.48 9.46
N ASP A 110 -9.18 4.63 10.36
CA ASP A 110 -9.43 5.18 11.69
C ASP A 110 -9.89 6.64 11.62
N ASP A 111 -9.23 7.47 10.78
CA ASP A 111 -9.64 8.86 10.51
C ASP A 111 -11.06 8.95 9.92
N LEU A 112 -11.37 8.06 8.98
CA LEU A 112 -12.69 7.97 8.36
C LEU A 112 -13.76 7.58 9.38
N LYS A 113 -13.46 6.62 10.25
CA LYS A 113 -14.36 6.16 11.31
C LYS A 113 -14.63 7.27 12.33
N ALA A 114 -13.61 8.05 12.71
CA ALA A 114 -13.74 9.21 13.58
C ALA A 114 -14.66 10.26 12.95
N THR A 115 -14.43 10.59 11.67
CA THR A 115 -15.26 11.54 10.91
C THR A 115 -16.71 11.10 10.81
N LEU A 116 -16.96 9.83 10.49
CA LEU A 116 -18.32 9.27 10.42
C LEU A 116 -19.02 9.31 11.79
N THR A 117 -18.29 9.08 12.87
CA THR A 117 -18.83 9.17 14.25
C THR A 117 -19.24 10.60 14.59
N ALA A 118 -18.41 11.60 14.26
CA ALA A 118 -18.72 13.01 14.46
C ALA A 118 -19.96 13.44 13.67
N LYS A 119 -20.04 13.07 12.38
CA LYS A 119 -21.21 13.32 11.53
C LYS A 119 -22.49 12.67 12.05
N ASN A 120 -22.41 11.40 12.49
CA ASN A 120 -23.57 10.71 13.07
C ASN A 120 -24.04 11.39 14.37
N ARG A 121 -23.13 11.97 15.16
CA ARG A 121 -23.47 12.74 16.35
C ARG A 121 -24.16 14.05 15.98
N GLU A 122 -23.67 14.77 14.98
CA GLU A 122 -24.30 15.98 14.44
C GLU A 122 -25.73 15.68 13.95
N ALA A 123 -25.92 14.63 13.15
CA ALA A 123 -27.24 14.24 12.64
C ALA A 123 -28.23 13.88 13.76
N LYS A 124 -27.76 13.16 14.80
CA LYS A 124 -28.59 12.85 15.98
C LYS A 124 -29.00 14.10 16.73
N GLN A 125 -28.08 15.03 16.95
CA GLN A 125 -28.37 16.29 17.65
C GLN A 125 -29.32 17.18 16.84
N LEU A 126 -29.20 17.20 15.51
CA LEU A 126 -30.12 17.91 14.63
C LEU A 126 -31.55 17.36 14.75
N SER A 127 -31.71 16.03 14.68
CA SER A 127 -33.02 15.38 14.84
C SER A 127 -33.63 15.62 16.24
N GLN A 128 -32.81 15.67 17.29
CA GLN A 128 -33.27 15.99 18.64
C GLN A 128 -33.73 17.44 18.77
N LEU A 129 -33.02 18.39 18.16
CA LEU A 129 -33.41 19.79 18.13
C LEU A 129 -34.76 19.99 17.40
N GLU A 130 -34.94 19.35 16.25
CA GLU A 130 -36.20 19.39 15.48
C GLU A 130 -37.39 18.88 16.31
N LYS A 131 -37.21 17.76 17.03
CA LYS A 131 -38.24 17.21 17.93
C LYS A 131 -38.56 18.13 19.11
N THR A 132 -37.55 18.80 19.64
CA THR A 132 -37.70 19.71 20.79
C THR A 132 -38.43 20.99 20.37
N ARG A 133 -38.11 21.52 19.18
CA ARG A 133 -38.82 22.66 18.57
C ARG A 133 -40.33 22.42 18.40
N GLN A 134 -40.75 21.18 18.20
CA GLN A 134 -42.17 20.82 18.05
C GLN A 134 -42.95 20.68 19.37
N ARG A 135 -42.29 20.62 20.55
CA ARG A 135 -42.95 20.22 21.83
C ARG A 135 -43.16 21.34 22.87
N ASN A 136 -42.40 22.44 22.85
CA ASN A 136 -42.66 23.75 23.49
C ASN A 136 -41.35 24.55 23.62
N PRO A 137 -41.35 25.90 23.56
CA PRO A 137 -40.14 26.73 23.50
C PRO A 137 -39.76 27.32 24.87
N SER A 138 -38.67 26.85 25.47
CA SER A 138 -38.00 27.46 26.63
C SER A 138 -36.56 26.92 26.71
N ASP A 139 -35.81 27.21 27.79
CA ASP A 139 -34.37 26.91 28.03
C ASP A 139 -33.81 25.59 27.48
N ARG A 140 -34.62 24.53 27.37
CA ARG A 140 -34.25 23.27 26.67
C ARG A 140 -33.83 23.47 25.22
N HIS A 141 -34.40 24.45 24.54
CA HIS A 141 -34.10 24.80 23.15
C HIS A 141 -32.70 25.42 23.04
N ILE A 142 -32.33 26.32 23.96
CA ILE A 142 -31.01 26.95 24.02
C ILE A 142 -29.90 25.91 24.25
N ILE A 143 -30.12 24.96 25.16
CA ILE A 143 -29.16 23.87 25.44
C ILE A 143 -28.98 22.98 24.21
N ALA A 144 -30.07 22.56 23.57
CA ALA A 144 -30.01 21.72 22.37
C ALA A 144 -29.34 22.43 21.18
N GLU A 145 -29.53 23.74 21.03
CA GLU A 145 -28.84 24.53 20.00
C GLU A 145 -27.34 24.63 20.25
N SER A 146 -26.93 24.84 21.51
CA SER A 146 -25.50 24.84 21.89
C SER A 146 -24.83 23.48 21.65
N GLU A 147 -25.51 22.38 21.99
CA GLU A 147 -25.01 21.02 21.72
C GLU A 147 -24.89 20.70 20.23
N LEU A 148 -25.88 21.10 19.43
CA LEU A 148 -25.83 20.96 17.97
C LEU A 148 -24.67 21.79 17.39
N GLN A 149 -24.49 23.02 17.85
CA GLN A 149 -23.40 23.89 17.37
C GLN A 149 -22.04 23.26 17.65
N ARG A 150 -21.83 22.70 18.85
CA ARG A 150 -20.59 21.98 19.20
C ARG A 150 -20.39 20.75 18.31
N ALA A 151 -21.43 19.94 18.10
CA ALA A 151 -21.35 18.75 17.25
C ALA A 151 -21.07 19.10 15.77
N SER A 152 -21.65 20.18 15.26
CA SER A 152 -21.45 20.65 13.88
C SER A 152 -20.04 21.20 13.64
N LEU A 153 -19.49 21.94 14.63
CA LEU A 153 -18.09 22.39 14.59
C LEU A 153 -17.12 21.20 14.56
N ASP A 154 -17.36 20.19 15.39
CA ASP A 154 -16.53 18.98 15.42
C ASP A 154 -16.59 18.20 14.10
N ALA A 155 -17.79 17.93 13.59
CA ALA A 155 -18.00 17.24 12.31
C ALA A 155 -17.36 18.00 11.13
N THR A 156 -17.45 19.34 11.13
CA THR A 156 -16.82 20.17 10.10
C THR A 156 -15.30 20.13 10.19
N ARG A 157 -14.74 20.19 11.40
CA ARG A 157 -13.30 20.08 11.64
C ARG A 157 -12.75 18.74 11.17
N THR A 158 -13.34 17.62 11.59
CA THR A 158 -12.86 16.28 11.21
C THR A 158 -13.02 16.02 9.71
N THR A 159 -14.10 16.52 9.10
CA THR A 159 -14.30 16.39 7.64
C THR A 159 -13.19 17.11 6.87
N ARG A 160 -12.85 18.34 7.28
CA ARG A 160 -11.77 19.10 6.61
C ARG A 160 -10.41 18.43 6.77
N GLN A 161 -10.10 17.92 7.96
CA GLN A 161 -8.88 17.14 8.20
C GLN A 161 -8.84 15.88 7.32
N LEU A 162 -9.94 15.16 7.19
CA LEU A 162 -10.03 13.99 6.32
C LEU A 162 -9.75 14.38 4.85
N GLU A 163 -10.35 15.45 4.35
CA GLU A 163 -10.14 15.94 2.98
C GLU A 163 -8.67 16.29 2.69
N GLU A 164 -8.04 17.06 3.57
CA GLU A 164 -6.63 17.46 3.45
C GLU A 164 -5.70 16.23 3.46
N THR A 165 -6.02 15.25 4.29
CA THR A 165 -5.17 14.06 4.42
C THR A 165 -5.41 13.03 3.29
N ILE A 166 -6.55 13.08 2.60
CA ILE A 166 -6.86 12.21 1.46
C ILE A 166 -6.17 12.70 0.18
N ASP A 167 -6.11 14.01 -0.06
CA ASP A 167 -5.38 14.54 -1.22
C ASP A 167 -3.90 14.14 -1.18
N ASN A 168 -3.27 14.23 -0.01
CA ASN A 168 -1.90 13.76 0.20
C ASN A 168 -1.77 12.24 0.00
N PHE A 169 -2.77 11.46 0.44
CA PHE A 169 -2.78 10.01 0.25
C PHE A 169 -2.85 9.63 -1.23
N GLU A 170 -3.71 10.28 -2.02
CA GLU A 170 -3.84 10.04 -3.46
C GLU A 170 -2.56 10.41 -4.22
N LYS A 171 -1.95 11.55 -3.89
CA LYS A 171 -0.66 11.97 -4.48
C LYS A 171 0.46 10.98 -4.16
N GLN A 172 0.55 10.55 -2.89
CA GLN A 172 1.54 9.56 -2.46
C GLN A 172 1.33 8.22 -3.17
N LYS A 173 0.09 7.75 -3.26
CA LYS A 173 -0.30 6.53 -3.98
C LYS A 173 0.20 6.53 -5.42
N ILE A 174 -0.07 7.61 -6.18
CA ILE A 174 0.35 7.70 -7.59
C ILE A 174 1.88 7.66 -7.70
N LYS A 175 2.58 8.40 -6.83
CA LYS A 175 4.04 8.45 -6.82
C LYS A 175 4.62 7.06 -6.55
N ASP A 176 4.12 6.36 -5.55
CA ASP A 176 4.65 5.07 -5.14
C ASP A 176 4.36 3.98 -6.16
N ILE A 177 3.18 3.96 -6.78
CA ILE A 177 2.88 3.04 -7.89
C ILE A 177 3.90 3.23 -9.02
N LYS A 178 4.17 4.48 -9.42
CA LYS A 178 5.13 4.78 -10.48
C LYS A 178 6.53 4.28 -10.13
N VAL A 179 6.98 4.55 -8.89
CA VAL A 179 8.30 4.12 -8.41
C VAL A 179 8.39 2.60 -8.36
N CYS A 180 7.38 1.91 -7.85
CA CYS A 180 7.34 0.44 -7.77
C CYS A 180 7.37 -0.18 -9.16
N ALA A 181 6.51 0.28 -10.08
CA ALA A 181 6.43 -0.23 -11.45
C ALA A 181 7.73 0.01 -12.22
N PHE A 182 8.29 1.22 -12.15
CA PHE A 182 9.55 1.56 -12.79
C PHE A 182 10.71 0.74 -12.22
N THR A 183 10.80 0.59 -10.90
CA THR A 183 11.87 -0.18 -10.26
C THR A 183 11.80 -1.65 -10.64
N PHE A 184 10.60 -2.24 -10.63
CA PHE A 184 10.40 -3.62 -11.04
C PHE A 184 10.83 -3.84 -12.50
N GLN A 185 10.36 -2.99 -13.41
CA GLN A 185 10.73 -3.07 -14.83
C GLN A 185 12.23 -2.89 -15.04
N TYR A 186 12.83 -1.88 -14.40
CA TYR A 186 14.26 -1.60 -14.49
C TYR A 186 15.10 -2.77 -13.98
N MET A 187 14.75 -3.36 -12.83
CA MET A 187 15.49 -4.50 -12.27
C MET A 187 15.41 -5.73 -13.18
N THR A 188 14.22 -6.03 -13.71
CA THR A 188 14.03 -7.13 -14.67
C THR A 188 14.87 -6.91 -15.93
N LEU A 189 14.89 -5.68 -16.48
CA LEU A 189 15.71 -5.32 -17.64
C LEU A 189 17.21 -5.41 -17.34
N CYS A 190 17.65 -4.88 -16.20
CA CYS A 190 19.05 -4.94 -15.79
C CYS A 190 19.54 -6.38 -15.66
N PHE A 191 18.74 -7.28 -15.07
CA PHE A 191 19.09 -8.69 -15.00
C PHE A 191 19.29 -9.29 -16.41
N ILE A 192 18.39 -9.00 -17.36
CA ILE A 192 18.50 -9.49 -18.74
C ILE A 192 19.72 -8.89 -19.48
N LEU A 193 20.00 -7.59 -19.27
CA LEU A 193 21.03 -6.86 -20.01
C LEU A 193 22.44 -7.06 -19.44
N HIS A 194 22.61 -7.35 -18.14
CA HIS A 194 23.93 -7.71 -17.59
C HIS A 194 24.46 -9.06 -18.13
N ASN A 195 23.66 -9.80 -18.90
CA ASN A 195 24.05 -11.01 -19.63
C ASN A 195 24.54 -10.75 -21.07
N LYS A 196 24.78 -9.50 -21.47
CA LYS A 196 25.39 -9.11 -22.74
C LYS A 196 26.70 -8.37 -22.52
#